data_AF-A0A2W2EUM7-F1
#
_entry.id   AF-A0A2W2EUM7-F1
#
_cell.length_a   1.000
_cell.length_b   1.000
_cell.length_c   1.000
_cell.angle_alpha   90.00
_cell.angle_beta   90.00
_cell.angle_gamma   90.00
#
_symmetry.space_group_name_H-M   'P 1'
#
loop_
_entity.id
_entity.type
_entity.pdbx_description
1 polymer ?
#
loop_
_entity_poly.entity_id
_entity_poly.type
_entity_poly.pdbx_seq_one_letter_code
_entity_poly.pdbx_strand_id
1 'polypeptide(L)'
;MIFAAAAALLPLGVVPAAAATSSRELPRTLAGQVLVVHANLQDSVRAADAADTTDLDNFAERLAAKLPAAPDALVLNEILGPGARRLASSLSKATGYRYRAEVSGERTAFQPDGSVRETAIILNSDTMTAARPAGYERVQDEDQAYTGAARRDGSLRVPLLAVHPGADPATATPAFTALAAAKFPQVPGQAQVTVLGGDFRNARCAVPTADQAIGCAPQAFWADLTGAKAYSDALFDKSDTQSRNHSGYVFSRGDVLAAGLDTAYDADLPDRAACKAAFDAGQPRSAPGECRTAYYADAPFGWALLAPGRPVQQTVTPARIALDHCELATRRAEVAVRVVNNTGEAVSRPVTVTAAAPLAANPAETSLDVPAGQGATGTVTVTAPRDTPPGEHEITVRIGDEATKVPVTVTETCTEPAVFATSFHPGREPEFAVDGDIATFWHSEYSPPHPLPQSITLNLGEVKQVGKVNYQPRFDGNLNGTILDYRVYVSTDGETFTQVATGTWATDARQKTASFDPVDARYVRLESTRSSGGSYASAAEVSAG
;
A
#
# COMPACT_ATOMS: atom_id res chain seq x y z
N MET A 1 -23.19 55.94 -33.69
CA MET A 1 -24.13 55.13 -32.87
C MET A 1 -23.33 54.57 -31.71
N ILE A 2 -23.68 55.01 -30.50
CA ILE A 2 -23.02 54.73 -29.24
C ILE A 2 -23.69 53.48 -28.65
N PHE A 3 -22.91 52.48 -28.26
CA PHE A 3 -23.37 51.49 -27.26
C PHE A 3 -22.34 51.46 -26.13
N ALA A 4 -22.74 52.08 -25.01
CA ALA A 4 -22.08 51.97 -23.73
C ALA A 4 -22.64 50.73 -23.01
N ALA A 5 -21.77 49.79 -22.64
CA ALA A 5 -22.11 48.72 -21.71
C ALA A 5 -21.58 49.10 -20.33
N ALA A 6 -22.50 49.39 -19.41
CA ALA A 6 -22.20 49.70 -18.02
C ALA A 6 -21.83 48.40 -17.26
N ALA A 7 -20.63 48.36 -16.69
CA ALA A 7 -20.23 47.35 -15.73
C ALA A 7 -20.76 47.74 -14.34
N ALA A 8 -21.68 46.95 -13.79
CA ALA A 8 -22.17 47.10 -12.42
C ALA A 8 -21.20 46.39 -11.46
N LEU A 9 -20.49 47.17 -10.63
CA LEU A 9 -19.75 46.69 -9.47
C LEU A 9 -20.75 46.33 -8.34
N LEU A 10 -20.79 45.06 -7.96
CA LEU A 10 -21.45 44.60 -6.73
C LEU A 10 -20.45 44.69 -5.55
N PRO A 11 -20.88 45.06 -4.33
CA PRO A 11 -19.98 45.17 -3.19
C PRO A 11 -19.62 43.78 -2.65
N LEU A 12 -18.35 43.62 -2.27
CA LEU A 12 -17.84 42.47 -1.51
C LEU A 12 -18.55 42.41 -0.15
N GLY A 13 -19.55 41.54 -0.04
CA GLY A 13 -20.18 41.18 1.23
C GLY A 13 -19.23 40.28 2.02
N VAL A 14 -18.81 40.78 3.18
CA VAL A 14 -18.13 39.99 4.22
C VAL A 14 -19.10 38.90 4.68
N VAL A 15 -18.81 37.65 4.34
CA VAL A 15 -19.52 36.48 4.89
C VAL A 15 -19.01 36.28 6.32
N PRO A 16 -19.85 36.33 7.36
CA PRO A 16 -19.40 35.99 8.70
C PRO A 16 -19.13 34.49 8.74
N ALA A 17 -18.01 34.10 9.35
CA ALA A 17 -17.72 32.71 9.67
C ALA A 17 -18.84 32.16 10.58
N ALA A 18 -19.74 31.38 9.99
CA ALA A 18 -20.74 30.65 10.74
C ALA A 18 -20.05 29.50 11.46
N ALA A 19 -19.91 29.63 12.78
CA ALA A 19 -19.71 28.48 13.65
C ALA A 19 -20.95 27.58 13.52
N ALA A 20 -20.81 26.47 12.80
CA ALA A 20 -21.84 25.45 12.68
C ALA A 20 -21.38 24.20 13.44
N THR A 21 -21.59 24.19 14.75
CA THR A 21 -21.70 22.96 15.52
C THR A 21 -23.10 22.39 15.32
N SER A 22 -23.35 21.79 14.15
CA SER A 22 -24.46 20.85 13.98
C SER A 22 -23.83 19.47 13.84
N SER A 23 -24.07 18.59 14.82
CA SER A 23 -23.71 17.18 14.72
C SER A 23 -24.21 16.62 13.39
N ARG A 24 -23.30 16.22 12.50
CA ARG A 24 -23.64 15.50 11.28
C ARG A 24 -23.99 14.08 11.73
N GLU A 25 -25.28 13.77 11.81
CA GLU A 25 -25.70 12.39 12.08
C GLU A 25 -25.32 11.54 10.85
N LEU A 26 -24.25 10.77 10.99
CA LEU A 26 -23.81 9.87 9.93
C LEU A 26 -24.90 8.82 9.66
N PRO A 27 -25.15 8.46 8.38
CA PRO A 27 -26.11 7.42 8.07
C PRO A 27 -25.65 6.07 8.63
N ARG A 28 -26.61 5.17 8.88
CA ARG A 28 -26.32 3.77 9.26
C ARG A 28 -25.92 2.96 8.03
N THR A 29 -25.11 1.93 8.23
CA THR A 29 -24.84 0.91 7.22
C THR A 29 -26.09 0.06 6.94
N LEU A 30 -26.25 -0.36 5.68
CA LEU A 30 -27.39 -1.17 5.25
C LEU A 30 -27.35 -2.57 5.86
N ALA A 31 -28.50 -3.22 6.00
CA ALA A 31 -28.58 -4.60 6.48
C ALA A 31 -27.65 -5.53 5.68
N GLY A 32 -26.96 -6.45 6.38
CA GLY A 32 -25.95 -7.32 5.77
C GLY A 32 -24.61 -6.65 5.45
N GLN A 33 -24.41 -5.37 5.76
CA GLN A 33 -23.13 -4.67 5.62
C GLN A 33 -22.53 -4.28 6.98
N VAL A 34 -21.23 -4.05 7.05
CA VAL A 34 -20.56 -3.53 8.25
C VAL A 34 -19.46 -2.55 7.86
N LEU A 35 -19.41 -1.38 8.48
CA LEU A 35 -18.30 -0.44 8.31
C LEU A 35 -17.31 -0.61 9.46
N VAL A 36 -16.10 -1.03 9.14
CA VAL A 36 -15.01 -1.24 10.09
C VAL A 36 -13.92 -0.21 9.86
N VAL A 37 -13.47 0.41 10.95
CA VAL A 37 -12.34 1.35 10.96
C VAL A 37 -11.14 0.67 11.62
N HIS A 38 -9.96 0.91 11.06
CA HIS A 38 -8.68 0.56 11.67
C HIS A 38 -7.82 1.79 11.86
N ALA A 39 -7.14 1.86 13.00
CA ALA A 39 -6.14 2.88 13.29
C ALA A 39 -5.12 2.37 14.31
N ASN A 40 -3.85 2.74 14.11
CA ASN A 40 -2.83 2.76 15.15
C ASN A 40 -2.81 4.18 15.76
N LEU A 41 -3.15 4.30 17.05
CA LEU A 41 -3.36 5.60 17.71
C LEU A 41 -2.19 6.06 18.59
N GLN A 42 -1.25 5.18 18.92
CA GLN A 42 -0.08 5.49 19.76
C GLN A 42 -0.39 6.10 21.15
N ASP A 43 -1.60 5.93 21.65
CA ASP A 43 -2.08 6.38 22.97
C ASP A 43 -1.46 5.57 24.14
N SER A 44 -0.64 4.54 23.85
CA SER A 44 -0.23 3.52 24.83
C SER A 44 1.13 3.67 25.49
N VAL A 45 1.97 4.62 25.10
CA VAL A 45 3.41 4.50 25.42
C VAL A 45 3.90 5.47 26.52
N ARG A 46 3.19 6.58 26.81
CA ARG A 46 3.75 7.65 27.67
C ARG A 46 2.76 8.16 28.71
N ALA A 47 3.25 8.34 29.95
CA ALA A 47 2.46 8.88 31.05
C ALA A 47 1.95 10.31 30.80
N ALA A 48 2.62 11.06 29.93
CA ALA A 48 2.24 12.41 29.52
C ALA A 48 1.02 12.40 28.58
N ASP A 49 0.96 11.44 27.64
CA ASP A 49 -0.14 11.26 26.69
C ASP A 49 -1.42 10.82 27.42
N ALA A 50 -1.29 9.94 28.42
CA ALA A 50 -2.42 9.53 29.26
C ALA A 50 -3.09 10.69 30.05
N ALA A 51 -2.41 11.82 30.22
CA ALA A 51 -2.92 12.99 30.95
C ALA A 51 -3.72 13.96 30.07
N ASP A 52 -3.49 13.96 28.75
CA ASP A 52 -4.18 14.82 27.78
C ASP A 52 -4.52 14.02 26.52
N THR A 53 -5.80 13.66 26.37
CA THR A 53 -6.35 12.80 25.31
C THR A 53 -7.04 13.61 24.20
N THR A 54 -6.54 14.83 23.94
CA THR A 54 -7.07 15.72 22.90
C THR A 54 -6.99 15.09 21.50
N ASP A 55 -5.94 14.32 21.24
CA ASP A 55 -5.74 13.51 20.04
C ASP A 55 -6.90 12.52 19.81
N LEU A 56 -7.40 11.85 20.85
CA LEU A 56 -8.54 10.93 20.75
C LEU A 56 -9.86 11.66 20.45
N ASP A 57 -10.01 12.89 20.93
CA ASP A 57 -11.15 13.74 20.60
C ASP A 57 -11.07 14.19 19.13
N ASN A 58 -9.90 14.64 18.68
CA ASN A 58 -9.63 14.99 17.28
C ASN A 58 -9.90 13.79 16.36
N PHE A 59 -9.47 12.59 16.74
CA PHE A 59 -9.74 11.36 15.99
C PHE A 59 -11.24 11.12 15.84
N ALA A 60 -11.99 11.19 16.94
CA ALA A 60 -13.43 10.98 16.94
C ALA A 60 -14.18 11.99 16.06
N GLU A 61 -13.84 13.28 16.14
CA GLU A 61 -14.41 14.33 15.30
C GLU A 61 -14.07 14.12 13.82
N ARG A 62 -12.84 13.70 13.54
CA ARG A 62 -12.37 13.43 12.19
C ARG A 62 -13.05 12.22 11.57
N LEU A 63 -13.24 11.13 12.31
CA LEU A 63 -14.06 10.00 11.88
C LEU A 63 -15.49 10.45 11.54
N ALA A 64 -16.11 11.25 12.41
CA ALA A 64 -17.46 11.78 12.18
C ALA A 64 -17.56 12.66 10.91
N ALA A 65 -16.48 13.36 10.56
CA ALA A 65 -16.43 14.24 9.40
C ALA A 65 -16.15 13.49 8.08
N LYS A 66 -15.28 12.48 8.11
CA LYS A 66 -14.70 11.86 6.90
C LYS A 66 -15.34 10.51 6.51
N LEU A 67 -16.00 9.80 7.44
CA LEU A 67 -16.59 8.50 7.12
C LEU A 67 -17.89 8.62 6.31
N PRO A 68 -18.17 7.65 5.42
CA PRO A 68 -19.41 7.64 4.63
C PRO A 68 -20.64 7.23 5.44
N ALA A 69 -20.45 6.53 6.57
CA ALA A 69 -21.50 6.06 7.47
C ALA A 69 -20.94 5.94 8.90
N ALA A 70 -21.82 5.86 9.90
CA ALA A 70 -21.42 5.65 11.27
C ALA A 70 -20.67 4.30 11.36
N PRO A 71 -19.45 4.26 11.89
CA PRO A 71 -18.71 3.02 11.98
C PRO A 71 -19.44 2.05 12.90
N ASP A 72 -19.50 0.78 12.49
CA ASP A 72 -20.11 -0.29 13.26
C ASP A 72 -19.11 -0.89 14.26
N ALA A 73 -17.84 -0.92 13.87
CA ALA A 73 -16.74 -1.36 14.71
C ALA A 73 -15.45 -0.58 14.43
N LEU A 74 -14.64 -0.40 15.46
CA LEU A 74 -13.26 0.05 15.35
C LEU A 74 -12.37 -1.09 15.88
N VAL A 75 -11.35 -1.45 15.11
CA VAL A 75 -10.27 -2.37 15.49
C VAL A 75 -8.98 -1.55 15.62
N LEU A 76 -8.45 -1.44 16.83
CA LEU A 76 -7.46 -0.41 17.18
C LEU A 76 -6.18 -1.01 17.75
N ASN A 77 -5.06 -0.35 17.45
CA ASN A 77 -3.73 -0.68 17.95
C ASN A 77 -3.11 0.50 18.70
N GLU A 78 -2.14 0.17 19.55
CA GLU A 78 -1.43 1.09 20.44
C GLU A 78 -2.38 2.00 21.22
N ILE A 79 -3.45 1.41 21.78
CA ILE A 79 -4.43 2.11 22.62
C ILE A 79 -4.72 1.33 23.89
N LEU A 80 -4.72 2.03 25.03
CA LEU A 80 -4.96 1.40 26.32
C LEU A 80 -6.45 1.37 26.67
N GLY A 81 -6.78 0.55 27.66
CA GLY A 81 -8.14 0.44 28.19
C GLY A 81 -8.83 1.80 28.46
N PRO A 82 -8.20 2.72 29.22
CA PRO A 82 -8.76 4.05 29.46
C PRO A 82 -8.96 4.88 28.19
N GLY A 83 -7.98 4.89 27.28
CA GLY A 83 -8.06 5.58 25.99
C GLY A 83 -9.19 5.05 25.12
N ALA A 84 -9.32 3.73 24.97
CA ALA A 84 -10.41 3.12 24.21
C ALA A 84 -11.80 3.49 24.76
N ARG A 85 -11.94 3.59 26.10
CA ARG A 85 -13.19 4.05 26.74
C ARG A 85 -13.43 5.55 26.53
N ARG A 86 -12.39 6.38 26.57
CA ARG A 86 -12.47 7.81 26.23
C ARG A 86 -12.91 7.98 24.78
N LEU A 87 -12.23 7.33 23.84
CA LEU A 87 -12.55 7.36 22.42
C LEU A 87 -13.99 6.92 22.14
N ALA A 88 -14.48 5.85 22.77
CA ALA A 88 -15.87 5.44 22.64
C ALA A 88 -16.85 6.54 23.08
N SER A 89 -16.54 7.25 24.18
CA SER A 89 -17.34 8.39 24.66
C SER A 89 -17.29 9.58 23.70
N SER A 90 -16.10 9.95 23.22
CA SER A 90 -15.90 11.06 22.28
C SER A 90 -16.56 10.80 20.94
N LEU A 91 -16.43 9.58 20.40
CA LEU A 91 -17.10 9.16 19.17
C LEU A 91 -18.62 9.15 19.33
N SER A 92 -19.13 8.76 20.51
CA SER A 92 -20.57 8.83 20.79
C SER A 92 -21.10 10.27 20.74
N LYS A 93 -20.34 11.23 21.27
CA LYS A 93 -20.68 12.66 21.20
C LYS A 93 -20.59 13.19 19.77
N ALA A 94 -19.53 12.84 19.04
CA ALA A 94 -19.28 13.34 17.69
C ALA A 94 -20.31 12.86 16.66
N THR A 95 -20.84 11.65 16.83
CA THR A 95 -21.72 11.00 15.85
C THR A 95 -23.19 10.91 16.26
N GLY A 96 -23.50 11.01 17.57
CA GLY A 96 -24.83 10.80 18.13
C GLY A 96 -25.19 9.32 18.39
N TYR A 97 -24.33 8.37 18.04
CA TYR A 97 -24.53 6.94 18.30
C TYR A 97 -23.91 6.52 19.65
N ARG A 98 -24.29 5.35 20.17
CA ARG A 98 -23.68 4.79 21.38
C ARG A 98 -22.54 3.84 21.04
N TYR A 99 -21.33 4.16 21.47
CA TYR A 99 -20.17 3.29 21.34
C TYR A 99 -19.72 2.72 22.68
N ARG A 100 -19.24 1.48 22.65
CA ARG A 100 -18.67 0.78 23.81
C ARG A 100 -17.37 0.13 23.44
N ALA A 101 -16.34 0.34 24.26
CA ALA A 101 -15.13 -0.48 24.23
C ALA A 101 -15.49 -1.90 24.68
N GLU A 102 -15.64 -2.81 23.71
CA GLU A 102 -16.08 -4.19 23.95
C GLU A 102 -14.94 -5.03 24.51
N VAL A 103 -13.79 -4.93 23.86
CA VAL A 103 -12.54 -5.49 24.34
C VAL A 103 -11.56 -4.33 24.47
N SER A 104 -11.13 -4.08 25.68
CA SER A 104 -10.16 -3.05 26.00
C SER A 104 -9.43 -3.49 27.25
N GLY A 105 -8.15 -3.17 27.37
CA GLY A 105 -7.35 -3.55 28.53
C GLY A 105 -8.00 -3.11 29.85
N GLU A 106 -7.49 -3.67 30.95
CA GLU A 106 -7.95 -3.32 32.29
C GLU A 106 -7.58 -1.87 32.66
N ARG A 107 -7.71 -1.49 33.94
CA ARG A 107 -7.22 -0.18 34.40
C ARG A 107 -5.69 -0.07 34.28
N THR A 108 -4.98 -1.19 34.44
CA THR A 108 -3.54 -1.29 34.18
C THR A 108 -3.33 -1.99 32.84
N ALA A 109 -2.63 -1.31 31.92
CA ALA A 109 -2.28 -1.88 30.62
C ALA A 109 -1.22 -2.99 30.75
N PHE A 110 -0.29 -2.80 31.68
CA PHE A 110 0.77 -3.74 32.01
C PHE A 110 0.20 -4.95 32.75
N GLN A 111 0.50 -6.12 32.22
CA GLN A 111 0.17 -7.41 32.82
C GLN A 111 1.30 -7.85 33.78
N PRO A 112 1.03 -8.79 34.70
CA PRO A 112 2.04 -9.29 35.64
C PRO A 112 3.29 -9.90 34.99
N ASP A 113 3.17 -10.38 33.75
CA ASP A 113 4.24 -10.95 32.95
C ASP A 113 5.05 -9.88 32.16
N GLY A 114 4.71 -8.61 32.31
CA GLY A 114 5.35 -7.49 31.62
C GLY A 114 4.76 -7.15 30.24
N SER A 115 3.83 -7.96 29.73
CA SER A 115 3.14 -7.66 28.46
C SER A 115 2.19 -6.48 28.59
N VAL A 116 1.84 -5.86 27.46
CA VAL A 116 0.96 -4.69 27.41
C VAL A 116 -0.28 -5.02 26.57
N ARG A 117 -1.46 -4.75 27.12
CA ARG A 117 -2.73 -4.82 26.37
C ARG A 117 -3.01 -3.51 25.68
N GLU A 118 -2.47 -3.37 24.47
CA GLU A 118 -2.56 -2.17 23.66
C GLU A 118 -3.41 -2.33 22.37
N THR A 119 -4.18 -3.41 22.30
CA THR A 119 -5.19 -3.59 21.26
C THR A 119 -6.59 -3.47 21.86
N ALA A 120 -7.51 -2.86 21.10
CA ALA A 120 -8.89 -2.67 21.54
C ALA A 120 -9.88 -2.81 20.38
N ILE A 121 -11.11 -3.18 20.74
CA ILE A 121 -12.25 -3.26 19.84
C ILE A 121 -13.38 -2.43 20.42
N ILE A 122 -13.85 -1.43 19.67
CA ILE A 122 -15.00 -0.60 20.02
C ILE A 122 -16.15 -0.98 19.09
N LEU A 123 -17.35 -1.19 19.64
CA LEU A 123 -18.55 -1.48 18.87
C LEU A 123 -19.56 -0.33 18.98
N ASN A 124 -20.21 -0.01 17.86
CA ASN A 124 -21.43 0.77 17.85
C ASN A 124 -22.56 -0.08 18.43
N SER A 125 -22.91 0.20 19.67
CA SER A 125 -23.94 -0.53 20.42
C SER A 125 -25.36 -0.26 19.91
N ASP A 126 -25.58 0.64 18.94
CA ASP A 126 -26.88 0.84 18.28
C ASP A 126 -27.05 0.00 17.03
N THR A 127 -25.96 -0.48 16.41
CA THR A 127 -25.99 -1.31 15.20
C THR A 127 -25.48 -2.73 15.45
N MET A 128 -24.60 -2.91 16.43
CA MET A 128 -23.94 -4.17 16.76
C MET A 128 -24.31 -4.69 18.15
N THR A 129 -24.20 -6.01 18.30
CA THR A 129 -24.21 -6.75 19.56
C THR A 129 -22.93 -7.56 19.67
N ALA A 130 -22.30 -7.53 20.84
CA ALA A 130 -21.19 -8.42 21.13
C ALA A 130 -21.65 -9.87 21.26
N ALA A 131 -20.89 -10.79 20.68
CA ALA A 131 -21.06 -12.21 20.79
C ALA A 131 -19.81 -12.83 21.42
N ARG A 132 -19.99 -13.85 22.28
CA ARG A 132 -18.87 -14.61 22.83
C ARG A 132 -18.36 -15.61 21.79
N PRO A 133 -17.06 -15.99 21.83
CA PRO A 133 -16.05 -15.56 22.79
C PRO A 133 -15.51 -14.13 22.52
N ALA A 134 -14.99 -13.50 23.57
CA ALA A 134 -14.34 -12.19 23.50
C ALA A 134 -13.24 -12.11 24.57
N GLY A 135 -12.10 -11.51 24.25
CA GLY A 135 -10.96 -11.42 25.15
C GLY A 135 -9.65 -11.11 24.43
N TYR A 136 -8.56 -11.57 25.02
CA TYR A 136 -7.20 -11.44 24.47
C TYR A 136 -6.62 -12.83 24.20
N GLU A 137 -5.86 -12.95 23.11
CA GLU A 137 -5.05 -14.12 22.81
C GLU A 137 -3.59 -13.67 22.63
N ARG A 138 -2.65 -14.41 23.21
CA ARG A 138 -1.22 -14.09 23.10
C ARG A 138 -0.66 -14.62 21.77
N VAL A 139 -0.08 -13.75 20.95
CA VAL A 139 0.62 -14.11 19.72
C VAL A 139 1.88 -13.27 19.61
N GLN A 140 3.04 -13.92 19.41
CA GLN A 140 4.36 -13.26 19.39
C GLN A 140 4.58 -12.35 20.60
N ASP A 141 4.33 -12.88 21.79
CA ASP A 141 4.47 -12.17 23.07
C ASP A 141 3.56 -10.94 23.27
N GLU A 142 2.70 -10.63 22.31
CA GLU A 142 1.74 -9.52 22.34
C GLU A 142 0.28 -9.99 22.52
N ASP A 143 -0.50 -9.26 23.32
CA ASP A 143 -1.92 -9.55 23.60
C ASP A 143 -2.84 -8.98 22.50
N GLN A 144 -3.53 -9.88 21.80
CA GLN A 144 -4.36 -9.57 20.63
C GLN A 144 -5.85 -9.58 20.99
N ALA A 145 -6.52 -8.44 20.86
CA ALA A 145 -7.95 -8.32 21.16
C ALA A 145 -8.79 -9.04 20.09
N TYR A 146 -9.77 -9.83 20.54
CA TYR A 146 -10.73 -10.47 19.67
C TYR A 146 -12.14 -10.43 20.28
N THR A 147 -13.16 -10.32 19.43
CA THR A 147 -14.55 -10.49 19.85
C THR A 147 -15.38 -11.08 18.72
N GLY A 148 -16.34 -11.92 19.09
CA GLY A 148 -17.49 -12.12 18.24
C GLY A 148 -18.32 -10.84 18.25
N ALA A 149 -18.84 -10.44 17.10
CA ALA A 149 -19.90 -9.44 17.02
C ALA A 149 -20.94 -9.89 16.01
N ALA A 150 -22.11 -9.28 16.06
CA ALA A 150 -23.16 -9.45 15.07
C ALA A 150 -23.98 -8.18 14.95
N ARG A 151 -24.56 -7.92 13.78
CA ARG A 151 -25.56 -6.86 13.66
C ARG A 151 -26.76 -7.16 14.55
N ARG A 152 -27.35 -6.12 15.13
CA ARG A 152 -28.55 -6.22 15.99
C ARG A 152 -29.77 -6.77 15.26
N ASP A 153 -29.86 -6.53 13.97
CA ASP A 153 -30.91 -7.06 13.09
C ASP A 153 -30.72 -8.56 12.76
N GLY A 154 -29.64 -9.19 13.24
CA GLY A 154 -29.32 -10.60 12.98
C GLY A 154 -28.85 -10.89 11.55
N SER A 155 -28.70 -9.87 10.70
CA SER A 155 -28.37 -10.05 9.28
C SER A 155 -26.93 -10.49 9.02
N LEU A 156 -26.02 -10.29 9.98
CA LEU A 156 -24.60 -10.52 9.77
C LEU A 156 -23.85 -10.84 11.07
N ARG A 157 -23.04 -11.90 11.06
CA ARG A 157 -22.00 -12.16 12.07
C ARG A 157 -20.69 -11.51 11.63
N VAL A 158 -20.01 -10.84 12.56
CA VAL A 158 -18.76 -10.12 12.30
C VAL A 158 -17.74 -10.46 13.37
N PRO A 159 -17.01 -11.57 13.25
CA PRO A 159 -15.81 -11.79 14.05
C PRO A 159 -14.76 -10.71 13.80
N LEU A 160 -14.23 -10.12 14.86
CA LEU A 160 -13.26 -9.03 14.80
C LEU A 160 -12.01 -9.42 15.58
N LEU A 161 -10.85 -9.23 14.95
CA LEU A 161 -9.53 -9.32 15.57
C LEU A 161 -8.81 -7.99 15.34
N ALA A 162 -8.30 -7.39 16.42
CA ALA A 162 -7.39 -6.25 16.38
C ALA A 162 -6.00 -6.77 16.75
N VAL A 163 -5.05 -6.74 15.80
CA VAL A 163 -3.75 -7.40 15.95
C VAL A 163 -2.56 -6.45 15.87
N HIS A 164 -1.58 -6.63 16.72
CA HIS A 164 -0.29 -5.95 16.74
C HIS A 164 0.80 -7.01 16.94
N PRO A 165 1.39 -7.55 15.86
CA PRO A 165 2.43 -8.56 15.96
C PRO A 165 3.72 -7.96 16.55
N GLY A 166 4.30 -8.62 17.54
CA GLY A 166 5.54 -8.17 18.19
C GLY A 166 6.82 -8.43 17.39
N ALA A 167 6.74 -9.22 16.32
CA ALA A 167 7.87 -9.57 15.46
C ALA A 167 7.42 -9.65 13.98
N ASP A 168 8.18 -10.36 13.13
CA ASP A 168 7.85 -10.54 11.72
C ASP A 168 6.41 -11.08 11.55
N PRO A 169 5.49 -10.31 10.94
CA PRO A 169 4.09 -10.70 10.80
C PRO A 169 3.89 -11.95 9.93
N ALA A 170 4.84 -12.29 9.06
CA ALA A 170 4.76 -13.51 8.26
C ALA A 170 4.71 -14.76 9.17
N THR A 171 5.47 -14.75 10.26
CA THR A 171 5.49 -15.86 11.23
C THR A 171 4.25 -15.88 12.14
N ALA A 172 3.54 -14.75 12.29
CA ALA A 172 2.31 -14.65 13.07
C ALA A 172 1.04 -15.04 12.29
N THR A 173 1.08 -14.96 10.97
CA THR A 173 -0.10 -15.16 10.09
C THR A 173 -0.83 -16.49 10.33
N PRO A 174 -0.13 -17.64 10.46
CA PRO A 174 -0.80 -18.90 10.78
C PRO A 174 -1.55 -18.85 12.13
N ALA A 175 -0.98 -18.17 13.14
CA ALA A 175 -1.60 -18.06 14.46
C ALA A 175 -2.87 -17.19 14.42
N PHE A 176 -2.84 -16.03 13.76
CA PHE A 176 -4.03 -15.17 13.64
C PHE A 176 -5.17 -15.84 12.89
N THR A 177 -4.86 -16.52 11.78
CA THR A 177 -5.88 -17.20 10.98
C THR A 177 -6.44 -18.44 11.67
N ALA A 178 -5.59 -19.20 12.39
CA ALA A 178 -6.03 -20.30 13.24
C ALA A 178 -6.91 -19.82 14.41
N LEU A 179 -6.52 -18.72 15.06
CA LEU A 179 -7.29 -18.09 16.13
C LEU A 179 -8.70 -17.72 15.65
N ALA A 180 -8.80 -17.03 14.51
CA ALA A 180 -10.07 -16.65 13.93
C ALA A 180 -10.94 -17.87 13.60
N ALA A 181 -10.36 -18.91 12.98
CA ALA A 181 -11.07 -20.13 12.64
C ALA A 181 -11.55 -20.92 13.87
N ALA A 182 -10.72 -21.00 14.92
CA ALA A 182 -11.02 -21.75 16.13
C ALA A 182 -12.09 -21.07 17.00
N LYS A 183 -12.00 -19.75 17.19
CA LYS A 183 -12.95 -19.00 18.02
C LYS A 183 -14.25 -18.72 17.28
N PHE A 184 -14.20 -18.57 15.95
CA PHE A 184 -15.32 -18.11 15.14
C PHE A 184 -15.50 -18.95 13.88
N PRO A 185 -15.80 -20.25 14.04
CA PRO A 185 -16.05 -21.12 12.90
C PRO A 185 -17.20 -20.59 12.04
N GLN A 186 -17.05 -20.76 10.73
CA GLN A 186 -18.13 -20.49 9.77
C GLN A 186 -19.32 -21.37 10.11
N VAL A 187 -20.51 -20.77 10.16
CA VAL A 187 -21.76 -21.50 10.42
C VAL A 187 -22.50 -21.63 9.10
N PRO A 188 -22.74 -22.85 8.59
CA PRO A 188 -23.44 -23.05 7.34
C PRO A 188 -24.79 -22.32 7.29
N GLY A 189 -25.05 -21.59 6.21
CA GLY A 189 -26.29 -20.83 6.02
C GLY A 189 -26.37 -19.52 6.80
N GLN A 190 -25.35 -19.15 7.59
CA GLN A 190 -25.27 -17.84 8.23
C GLN A 190 -24.27 -16.93 7.52
N ALA A 191 -24.70 -15.70 7.24
CA ALA A 191 -23.84 -14.65 6.75
C ALA A 191 -22.76 -14.30 7.80
N GLN A 192 -21.48 -14.36 7.40
CA GLN A 192 -20.35 -14.02 8.26
C GLN A 192 -19.30 -13.23 7.46
N VAL A 193 -18.72 -12.20 8.09
CA VAL A 193 -17.53 -11.48 7.63
C VAL A 193 -16.50 -11.49 8.76
N THR A 194 -15.42 -12.24 8.60
CA THR A 194 -14.30 -12.18 9.55
C THR A 194 -13.39 -11.02 9.19
N VAL A 195 -13.05 -10.17 10.14
CA VAL A 195 -12.16 -9.02 9.96
C VAL A 195 -10.93 -9.15 10.83
N LEU A 196 -9.78 -8.93 10.21
CA LEU A 196 -8.47 -8.85 10.83
C LEU A 196 -7.91 -7.46 10.53
N GLY A 197 -7.99 -6.55 11.51
CA GLY A 197 -7.35 -5.24 11.42
C GLY A 197 -6.09 -5.23 12.27
N GLY A 198 -5.01 -4.62 11.78
CA GLY A 198 -3.79 -4.57 12.56
C GLY A 198 -2.72 -3.67 12.00
N ASP A 199 -1.79 -3.27 12.86
CA ASP A 199 -0.50 -2.74 12.47
C ASP A 199 0.47 -3.90 12.32
N PHE A 200 0.86 -4.20 11.09
CA PHE A 200 1.77 -5.30 10.79
C PHE A 200 3.23 -4.84 10.65
N ARG A 201 3.50 -3.54 10.77
CA ARG A 201 4.83 -2.92 10.58
C ARG A 201 5.52 -3.38 9.29
N ASN A 202 4.70 -3.61 8.26
CA ASN A 202 5.13 -4.26 7.06
C ASN A 202 4.55 -3.60 5.82
N ALA A 203 5.37 -3.49 4.77
CA ALA A 203 4.92 -3.07 3.47
C ALA A 203 4.32 -4.24 2.69
N ARG A 204 3.50 -3.95 1.69
CA ARG A 204 3.10 -4.95 0.70
C ARG A 204 4.31 -5.47 -0.07
N CYS A 205 5.19 -4.59 -0.51
CA CYS A 205 6.37 -4.92 -1.31
C CYS A 205 7.56 -5.33 -0.43
N ALA A 206 8.35 -6.32 -0.89
CA ALA A 206 9.62 -6.70 -0.27
C ALA A 206 10.58 -5.52 -0.12
N VAL A 207 10.53 -4.63 -1.11
CA VAL A 207 11.28 -3.37 -1.14
C VAL A 207 10.27 -2.26 -0.92
N PRO A 208 10.25 -1.61 0.26
CA PRO A 208 9.32 -0.54 0.54
C PRO A 208 9.70 0.71 -0.25
N THR A 209 8.73 1.24 -0.98
CA THR A 209 8.79 2.54 -1.67
C THR A 209 7.73 3.46 -1.06
N ALA A 210 7.79 4.78 -1.30
CA ALA A 210 6.79 5.72 -0.75
C ALA A 210 5.35 5.32 -1.13
N ASP A 211 5.18 4.82 -2.36
CA ASP A 211 3.98 4.16 -2.85
C ASP A 211 4.22 2.66 -3.02
N GLN A 212 3.28 1.81 -2.63
CA GLN A 212 3.41 0.35 -2.78
C GLN A 212 2.94 -0.09 -4.17
N ALA A 213 3.89 -0.31 -5.08
CA ALA A 213 3.59 -0.71 -6.45
C ALA A 213 2.84 -2.06 -6.51
N ILE A 214 1.98 -2.23 -7.51
CA ILE A 214 1.20 -3.47 -7.69
C ILE A 214 2.07 -4.63 -8.20
N GLY A 215 2.98 -4.33 -9.14
CA GLY A 215 3.85 -5.31 -9.79
C GLY A 215 5.15 -5.63 -9.04
N CYS A 216 5.27 -5.23 -7.77
CA CYS A 216 6.43 -5.57 -6.96
C CYS A 216 6.38 -7.02 -6.46
N ALA A 217 7.52 -7.55 -6.03
CA ALA A 217 7.57 -8.81 -5.27
C ALA A 217 6.89 -8.58 -3.90
N PRO A 218 5.76 -9.25 -3.60
CA PRO A 218 5.08 -9.05 -2.33
C PRO A 218 5.85 -9.70 -1.19
N GLN A 219 5.70 -9.15 0.02
CA GLN A 219 6.20 -9.77 1.24
C GLN A 219 5.48 -11.09 1.53
N ALA A 220 6.19 -12.03 2.16
CA ALA A 220 5.66 -13.36 2.48
C ALA A 220 4.37 -13.30 3.31
N PHE A 221 4.30 -12.38 4.28
CA PHE A 221 3.10 -12.06 5.05
C PHE A 221 1.88 -11.81 4.15
N TRP A 222 2.06 -10.91 3.18
CA TRP A 222 0.99 -10.51 2.27
C TRP A 222 0.53 -11.67 1.39
N ALA A 223 1.50 -12.40 0.84
CA ALA A 223 1.26 -13.51 -0.06
C ALA A 223 0.52 -14.67 0.63
N ASP A 224 0.86 -15.03 1.87
CA ASP A 224 0.15 -16.08 2.62
C ASP A 224 -1.29 -15.64 2.93
N LEU A 225 -1.46 -14.44 3.48
CA LEU A 225 -2.76 -13.97 3.95
C LEU A 225 -3.75 -13.76 2.79
N THR A 226 -3.31 -13.12 1.71
CA THR A 226 -4.18 -12.84 0.54
C THR A 226 -4.28 -13.98 -0.45
N GLY A 227 -3.31 -14.89 -0.46
CA GLY A 227 -3.30 -16.12 -1.23
C GLY A 227 -3.91 -17.28 -0.46
N ALA A 228 -3.08 -18.04 0.25
CA ALA A 228 -3.48 -19.30 0.89
C ALA A 228 -4.61 -19.17 1.93
N LYS A 229 -4.82 -17.98 2.52
CA LYS A 229 -5.87 -17.75 3.54
C LYS A 229 -7.11 -17.01 3.00
N ALA A 230 -7.12 -16.62 1.72
CA ALA A 230 -8.25 -15.98 1.06
C ALA A 230 -8.75 -14.67 1.71
N TYR A 231 -7.92 -13.95 2.45
CA TYR A 231 -8.29 -12.64 2.95
C TYR A 231 -8.14 -11.58 1.86
N SER A 232 -9.07 -10.67 1.76
CA SER A 232 -8.99 -9.48 0.91
C SER A 232 -8.46 -8.34 1.74
N ASP A 233 -7.34 -7.71 1.32
CA ASP A 233 -6.98 -6.41 1.88
C ASP A 233 -7.94 -5.38 1.33
N ALA A 234 -8.75 -4.80 2.20
CA ALA A 234 -9.76 -3.85 1.81
C ALA A 234 -9.17 -2.58 1.19
N LEU A 235 -8.06 -2.10 1.75
CA LEU A 235 -7.44 -0.85 1.32
C LEU A 235 -6.84 -1.02 -0.08
N PHE A 236 -6.16 -2.13 -0.34
CA PHE A 236 -5.68 -2.44 -1.68
C PHE A 236 -6.82 -2.71 -2.66
N ASP A 237 -7.75 -3.61 -2.34
CA ASP A 237 -8.73 -4.12 -3.31
C ASP A 237 -9.72 -3.04 -3.78
N LYS A 238 -10.06 -2.05 -2.94
CA LYS A 238 -11.17 -1.11 -3.20
C LYS A 238 -10.92 0.36 -2.86
N SER A 239 -9.73 0.75 -2.40
CA SER A 239 -9.46 2.17 -2.19
C SER A 239 -9.33 2.91 -3.52
N ASP A 240 -9.81 4.15 -3.56
CA ASP A 240 -9.57 5.12 -4.63
C ASP A 240 -8.21 5.82 -4.49
N THR A 241 -7.55 5.62 -3.35
CA THR A 241 -6.23 6.17 -3.06
C THR A 241 -5.14 5.29 -3.66
N GLN A 242 -4.13 5.91 -4.26
CA GLN A 242 -2.89 5.21 -4.61
C GLN A 242 -2.36 4.46 -3.39
N SER A 243 -1.94 3.20 -3.57
CA SER A 243 -1.39 2.39 -2.50
C SER A 243 -0.15 3.07 -1.94
N ARG A 244 -0.22 3.58 -0.72
CA ARG A 244 0.90 4.23 -0.03
C ARG A 244 1.62 3.23 0.86
N ASN A 245 2.86 3.54 1.21
CA ASN A 245 3.51 2.82 2.29
C ASN A 245 2.80 3.09 3.61
N HIS A 246 2.14 2.06 4.12
CA HIS A 246 1.40 2.10 5.37
C HIS A 246 1.58 0.77 6.08
N SER A 247 1.53 0.80 7.41
CA SER A 247 1.71 -0.39 8.24
C SER A 247 0.40 -0.98 8.76
N GLY A 248 -0.68 -0.18 8.75
CA GLY A 248 -2.03 -0.59 9.13
C GLY A 248 -2.81 -1.22 7.97
N TYR A 249 -3.54 -2.30 8.23
CA TYR A 249 -4.35 -2.93 7.19
C TYR A 249 -5.68 -3.43 7.75
N VAL A 250 -6.67 -3.51 6.86
CA VAL A 250 -7.97 -4.14 7.15
C VAL A 250 -8.15 -5.31 6.20
N PHE A 251 -7.88 -6.51 6.70
CA PHE A 251 -8.14 -7.74 5.98
C PHE A 251 -9.54 -8.25 6.30
N SER A 252 -10.24 -8.71 5.27
CA SER A 252 -11.58 -9.27 5.42
C SER A 252 -11.69 -10.61 4.70
N ARG A 253 -12.40 -11.54 5.32
CA ARG A 253 -12.91 -12.74 4.66
C ARG A 253 -14.39 -12.52 4.32
N GLY A 254 -14.60 -11.59 3.40
CA GLY A 254 -15.89 -11.07 2.93
C GLY A 254 -15.71 -10.25 1.66
N ASP A 255 -16.79 -9.74 1.08
CA ASP A 255 -16.73 -8.80 -0.03
C ASP A 255 -16.38 -7.41 0.51
N VAL A 256 -15.39 -6.76 -0.10
CA VAL A 256 -15.07 -5.35 0.14
C VAL A 256 -15.92 -4.53 -0.83
N LEU A 257 -16.87 -3.76 -0.30
CA LEU A 257 -17.78 -2.95 -1.11
C LEU A 257 -17.19 -1.57 -1.42
N ALA A 258 -16.51 -0.99 -0.43
CA ALA A 258 -15.77 0.25 -0.53
C ALA A 258 -14.72 0.29 0.57
N ALA A 259 -13.61 0.99 0.34
CA ALA A 259 -12.60 1.24 1.35
C ALA A 259 -11.94 2.58 1.09
N GLY A 260 -11.24 3.11 2.09
CA GLY A 260 -10.48 4.34 1.93
C GLY A 260 -9.50 4.60 3.07
N LEU A 261 -8.49 5.41 2.75
CA LEU A 261 -7.57 6.01 3.69
C LEU A 261 -7.88 7.49 3.85
N ASP A 262 -7.66 8.04 5.04
CA ASP A 262 -7.76 9.49 5.27
C ASP A 262 -6.58 10.27 4.68
N THR A 263 -6.53 10.34 3.35
CA THR A 263 -5.46 11.02 2.61
C THR A 263 -5.43 12.53 2.80
N ALA A 264 -6.52 13.12 3.29
CA ALA A 264 -6.55 14.53 3.66
C ALA A 264 -5.70 14.82 4.91
N TYR A 265 -5.35 13.81 5.70
CA TYR A 265 -4.62 14.00 6.96
C TYR A 265 -3.30 14.74 6.79
N ASP A 266 -2.49 14.32 5.81
CA ASP A 266 -1.19 14.95 5.54
C ASP A 266 -1.35 16.40 5.03
N ALA A 267 -2.38 16.68 4.24
CA ALA A 267 -2.66 18.02 3.73
C ALA A 267 -3.19 18.97 4.83
N ASP A 268 -3.96 18.43 5.77
CA ASP A 268 -4.50 19.16 6.92
C ASP A 268 -3.43 19.40 8.02
N LEU A 269 -2.24 18.77 7.91
CA LEU A 269 -1.13 18.84 8.87
C LEU A 269 0.22 19.15 8.20
N PRO A 270 0.48 20.43 7.85
CA PRO A 270 1.66 20.80 7.06
C PRO A 270 3.00 20.51 7.76
N ASP A 271 3.06 20.51 9.10
CA ASP A 271 4.22 20.08 9.88
C ASP A 271 3.85 18.97 10.88
N ARG A 272 3.57 17.79 10.33
CA ARG A 272 3.22 16.59 11.12
C ARG A 272 4.30 16.22 12.14
N ALA A 273 5.58 16.44 11.82
CA ALA A 273 6.68 16.11 12.73
C ALA A 273 6.67 17.01 13.98
N ALA A 274 6.45 18.33 13.81
CA ALA A 274 6.29 19.24 14.93
C ALA A 274 5.01 18.94 15.74
N CYS A 275 3.91 18.61 15.07
CA CYS A 275 2.68 18.21 15.75
C CYS A 275 2.92 16.95 16.61
N LYS A 276 3.52 15.91 16.01
CA LYS A 276 3.91 14.70 16.73
C LYS A 276 4.73 15.03 17.96
N ALA A 277 5.84 15.77 17.80
CA ALA A 277 6.74 16.10 18.89
C ALA A 277 6.04 16.83 20.06
N ALA A 278 5.06 17.69 19.77
CA ALA A 278 4.30 18.41 20.80
C ALA A 278 3.34 17.49 21.58
N PHE A 279 2.63 16.60 20.88
CA PHE A 279 1.74 15.62 21.52
C PHE A 279 2.54 14.59 22.31
N ASP A 280 3.60 14.05 21.71
CA ASP A 280 4.59 13.14 22.30
C ASP A 280 5.24 13.66 23.60
N ALA A 281 5.27 14.98 23.80
CA ALA A 281 5.78 15.65 24.99
C ALA A 281 4.68 15.90 26.06
N GLY A 282 3.44 15.51 25.81
CA GLY A 282 2.26 15.86 26.61
C GLY A 282 1.98 17.36 26.64
N GLN A 283 2.35 18.08 25.58
CA GLN A 283 2.19 19.53 25.46
C GLN A 283 1.27 19.95 24.29
N PRO A 284 0.12 19.27 24.06
CA PRO A 284 -0.72 19.58 22.90
C PRO A 284 -1.24 21.02 22.94
N ARG A 285 -1.47 21.60 24.13
CA ARG A 285 -1.99 22.97 24.27
C ARG A 285 -1.06 24.06 23.71
N SER A 286 0.25 23.83 23.74
CA SER A 286 1.26 24.73 23.18
C SER A 286 1.65 24.42 21.74
N ALA A 287 1.08 23.37 21.15
CA ALA A 287 1.27 23.07 19.73
C ALA A 287 0.64 24.17 18.84
N PRO A 288 1.11 24.30 17.58
CA PRO A 288 0.46 25.14 16.57
C PRO A 288 -1.05 24.87 16.48
N GLY A 289 -1.80 25.89 16.06
CA GLY A 289 -3.27 25.85 16.02
C GLY A 289 -3.81 24.64 15.24
N GLU A 290 -3.25 24.39 14.05
CA GLU A 290 -3.59 23.22 13.22
C GLU A 290 -3.35 21.88 13.93
N CYS A 291 -2.22 21.70 14.61
CA CYS A 291 -1.90 20.47 15.34
C CYS A 291 -2.96 20.16 16.40
N ARG A 292 -3.41 21.20 17.13
CA ARG A 292 -4.37 21.03 18.23
C ARG A 292 -5.72 20.51 17.78
N THR A 293 -6.10 20.75 16.53
CA THR A 293 -7.41 20.38 15.98
C THR A 293 -7.37 19.21 15.01
N ALA A 294 -6.21 18.93 14.41
CA ALA A 294 -6.11 17.93 13.34
C ALA A 294 -5.27 16.72 13.72
N TYR A 295 -4.23 16.86 14.57
CA TYR A 295 -3.35 15.74 14.90
C TYR A 295 -4.06 14.72 15.79
N TYR A 296 -3.94 13.44 15.43
CA TYR A 296 -4.45 12.34 16.24
C TYR A 296 -3.53 11.10 16.29
N ALA A 297 -2.67 10.89 15.29
CA ALA A 297 -1.73 9.76 15.25
C ALA A 297 -0.62 9.99 14.20
N ASP A 298 0.35 9.07 14.15
CA ASP A 298 1.44 9.11 13.17
C ASP A 298 0.99 8.79 11.74
N ALA A 299 -0.12 8.06 11.60
CA ALA A 299 -0.60 7.55 10.32
C ALA A 299 -2.10 7.80 10.10
N PRO A 300 -2.53 7.99 8.83
CA PRO A 300 -3.94 8.08 8.50
C PRO A 300 -4.68 6.80 8.90
N PHE A 301 -5.94 6.92 9.31
CA PHE A 301 -6.80 5.76 9.57
C PHE A 301 -7.32 5.17 8.25
N GLY A 302 -7.64 3.89 8.29
CA GLY A 302 -8.29 3.17 7.21
C GLY A 302 -9.71 2.77 7.57
N TRP A 303 -10.58 2.67 6.57
CA TRP A 303 -11.93 2.13 6.76
C TRP A 303 -12.32 1.22 5.61
N ALA A 304 -13.21 0.26 5.90
CA ALA A 304 -13.76 -0.66 4.92
C ALA A 304 -15.25 -0.90 5.18
N LEU A 305 -16.06 -0.75 4.14
CA LEU A 305 -17.45 -1.21 4.09
C LEU A 305 -17.46 -2.64 3.53
N LEU A 306 -17.92 -3.58 4.34
CA LEU A 306 -17.81 -5.01 4.08
C LEU A 306 -19.19 -5.68 4.03
N ALA A 307 -19.28 -6.78 3.31
CA ALA A 307 -20.47 -7.65 3.23
C ALA A 307 -20.05 -9.13 3.15
N PRO A 308 -20.97 -10.10 3.39
CA PRO A 308 -20.69 -11.51 3.21
C PRO A 308 -20.04 -11.82 1.87
N GLY A 309 -19.04 -12.70 1.90
CA GLY A 309 -18.31 -13.07 0.70
C GLY A 309 -19.18 -13.80 -0.31
N ARG A 310 -19.10 -13.40 -1.59
CA ARG A 310 -19.61 -14.23 -2.69
C ARG A 310 -18.84 -15.55 -2.78
N PRO A 311 -19.45 -16.63 -3.32
CA PRO A 311 -18.77 -17.92 -3.50
C PRO A 311 -17.44 -17.79 -4.25
N VAL A 312 -17.41 -16.95 -5.29
CA VAL A 312 -16.19 -16.51 -5.97
C VAL A 312 -16.21 -15.01 -6.04
N GLN A 313 -15.17 -14.36 -5.53
CA GLN A 313 -14.99 -12.92 -5.60
C GLN A 313 -13.97 -12.60 -6.69
N GLN A 314 -14.20 -11.51 -7.41
CA GLN A 314 -13.33 -11.06 -8.50
C GLN A 314 -13.11 -9.56 -8.33
N THR A 315 -11.85 -9.14 -8.35
CA THR A 315 -11.46 -7.75 -8.15
C THR A 315 -10.45 -7.35 -9.22
N VAL A 316 -10.58 -6.12 -9.72
CA VAL A 316 -9.61 -5.44 -10.59
C VAL A 316 -9.18 -4.17 -9.86
N THR A 317 -7.87 -4.02 -9.66
CA THR A 317 -7.27 -2.95 -8.84
C THR A 317 -6.06 -2.34 -9.55
N PRO A 318 -5.89 -1.01 -9.58
CA PRO A 318 -6.81 -0.01 -9.05
C PRO A 318 -8.02 0.16 -9.99
N ALA A 319 -9.04 0.88 -9.53
CA ALA A 319 -10.21 1.18 -10.36
C ALA A 319 -9.89 2.12 -11.55
N ARG A 320 -8.76 2.84 -11.49
CA ARG A 320 -8.21 3.69 -12.55
C ARG A 320 -6.69 3.72 -12.48
N ILE A 321 -6.01 3.80 -13.62
CA ILE A 321 -4.56 3.89 -13.69
C ILE A 321 -4.11 5.18 -14.38
N ALA A 322 -2.91 5.64 -14.04
CA ALA A 322 -2.22 6.71 -14.74
C ALA A 322 -0.94 6.14 -15.37
N LEU A 323 -0.67 6.47 -16.63
CA LEU A 323 0.57 6.14 -17.34
C LEU A 323 1.60 7.25 -17.13
N ASP A 324 2.01 7.40 -15.87
CA ASP A 324 2.87 8.46 -15.33
C ASP A 324 4.28 7.99 -14.98
N HIS A 325 4.57 6.70 -15.14
CA HIS A 325 5.91 6.13 -15.01
C HIS A 325 6.45 5.73 -16.39
N CYS A 326 7.67 6.17 -16.68
CA CYS A 326 8.35 5.90 -17.94
C CYS A 326 9.55 5.00 -17.70
N GLU A 327 9.63 3.98 -18.54
CA GLU A 327 10.78 3.12 -18.68
C GLU A 327 11.23 3.21 -20.13
N LEU A 328 12.33 3.94 -20.34
CA LEU A 328 12.86 4.23 -21.67
C LEU A 328 11.80 4.86 -22.59
N ALA A 329 11.48 4.25 -23.73
CA ALA A 329 10.47 4.72 -24.68
C ALA A 329 9.04 4.27 -24.36
N THR A 330 8.78 3.70 -23.19
CA THR A 330 7.46 3.15 -22.81
C THR A 330 6.94 3.79 -21.55
N ARG A 331 5.67 4.22 -21.56
CA ARG A 331 4.89 4.51 -20.35
C ARG A 331 4.27 3.22 -19.84
N ARG A 332 4.24 3.03 -18.53
CA ARG A 332 3.67 1.83 -17.91
C ARG A 332 2.87 2.12 -16.64
N ALA A 333 1.87 1.28 -16.40
CA ALA A 333 1.19 1.13 -15.12
C ALA A 333 0.75 -0.33 -14.95
N GLU A 334 0.45 -0.71 -13.72
CA GLU A 334 0.08 -2.09 -13.38
C GLU A 334 -1.38 -2.15 -12.94
N VAL A 335 -2.05 -3.24 -13.33
CA VAL A 335 -3.37 -3.62 -12.86
C VAL A 335 -3.28 -5.01 -12.25
N ALA A 336 -3.71 -5.15 -10.99
CA ALA A 336 -3.92 -6.44 -10.36
C ALA A 336 -5.31 -6.98 -10.70
N VAL A 337 -5.36 -8.25 -11.06
CA VAL A 337 -6.58 -9.06 -11.15
C VAL A 337 -6.55 -10.08 -10.02
N ARG A 338 -7.61 -10.15 -9.24
CA ARG A 338 -7.67 -11.02 -8.06
C ARG A 338 -8.92 -11.86 -8.06
N VAL A 339 -8.76 -13.13 -7.71
CA VAL A 339 -9.85 -14.09 -7.54
C VAL A 339 -9.75 -14.72 -6.17
N VAL A 340 -10.84 -14.69 -5.40
CA VAL A 340 -10.98 -15.38 -4.12
C VAL A 340 -12.03 -16.46 -4.25
N ASN A 341 -11.67 -17.68 -3.90
CA ASN A 341 -12.54 -18.83 -3.96
C ASN A 341 -12.99 -19.22 -2.55
N ASN A 342 -14.21 -18.85 -2.19
CA ASN A 342 -14.84 -19.21 -0.92
C ASN A 342 -15.61 -20.54 -1.00
N THR A 343 -15.52 -21.27 -2.12
CA THR A 343 -16.22 -22.55 -2.32
C THR A 343 -15.41 -23.74 -1.79
N GLY A 344 -16.04 -24.91 -1.77
CA GLY A 344 -15.41 -26.19 -1.38
C GLY A 344 -14.64 -26.89 -2.50
N GLU A 345 -14.61 -26.34 -3.72
CA GLU A 345 -13.95 -26.93 -4.89
C GLU A 345 -12.99 -25.93 -5.53
N ALA A 346 -11.99 -26.41 -6.27
CA ALA A 346 -11.08 -25.52 -7.00
C ALA A 346 -11.82 -24.82 -8.16
N VAL A 347 -11.46 -23.57 -8.46
CA VAL A 347 -12.00 -22.80 -9.58
C VAL A 347 -10.88 -22.31 -10.49
N SER A 348 -11.13 -22.30 -11.79
CA SER A 348 -10.26 -21.64 -12.77
C SER A 348 -11.01 -20.45 -13.38
N ARG A 349 -10.31 -19.33 -13.57
CA ARG A 349 -10.88 -18.09 -14.11
C ARG A 349 -9.98 -17.53 -15.21
N PRO A 350 -10.40 -17.56 -16.49
CA PRO A 350 -9.66 -16.91 -17.56
C PRO A 350 -9.69 -15.39 -17.34
N VAL A 351 -8.57 -14.74 -17.62
CA VAL A 351 -8.42 -13.29 -17.59
C VAL A 351 -8.07 -12.83 -19.01
N THR A 352 -8.83 -11.88 -19.54
CA THR A 352 -8.55 -11.27 -20.84
C THR A 352 -8.60 -9.76 -20.71
N VAL A 353 -7.59 -9.05 -21.22
CA VAL A 353 -7.50 -7.59 -21.22
C VAL A 353 -7.54 -7.08 -22.65
N THR A 354 -8.54 -6.26 -22.94
CA THR A 354 -8.68 -5.57 -24.22
C THR A 354 -8.25 -4.12 -24.06
N ALA A 355 -7.26 -3.71 -24.86
CA ALA A 355 -6.76 -2.35 -24.95
C ALA A 355 -6.78 -1.91 -26.43
N ALA A 356 -7.22 -0.69 -26.69
CA ALA A 356 -7.16 -0.10 -28.03
C ALA A 356 -5.88 0.72 -28.19
N ALA A 357 -5.29 0.70 -29.39
CA ALA A 357 -4.13 1.52 -29.71
C ALA A 357 -4.38 3.00 -29.34
N PRO A 358 -3.40 3.71 -28.75
CA PRO A 358 -1.99 3.31 -28.61
C PRO A 358 -1.67 2.44 -27.38
N LEU A 359 -2.67 2.06 -26.57
CA LEU A 359 -2.45 1.20 -25.40
C LEU A 359 -2.22 -0.27 -25.79
N ALA A 360 -1.40 -0.94 -24.99
CA ALA A 360 -1.24 -2.39 -24.99
C ALA A 360 -1.32 -2.95 -23.55
N ALA A 361 -1.57 -4.25 -23.43
CA ALA A 361 -1.60 -4.96 -22.16
C ALA A 361 -0.76 -6.24 -22.25
N ASN A 362 0.01 -6.53 -21.19
CA ASN A 362 0.85 -7.71 -21.10
C ASN A 362 0.79 -8.34 -19.69
N PRO A 363 0.42 -9.63 -19.56
CA PRO A 363 -0.17 -10.44 -20.62
C PRO A 363 -1.57 -9.92 -20.99
N ALA A 364 -1.92 -10.00 -22.28
CA ALA A 364 -3.28 -9.70 -22.73
C ALA A 364 -4.27 -10.82 -22.34
N GLU A 365 -3.80 -12.05 -22.17
CA GLU A 365 -4.60 -13.20 -21.75
C GLU A 365 -3.83 -14.08 -20.77
N THR A 366 -4.50 -14.55 -19.72
CA THR A 366 -3.97 -15.49 -18.73
C THR A 366 -5.11 -16.25 -18.05
N SER A 367 -4.83 -17.10 -17.06
CA SER A 367 -5.83 -17.73 -16.21
C SER A 367 -5.37 -17.77 -14.76
N LEU A 368 -6.31 -17.65 -13.83
CA LEU A 368 -6.07 -17.82 -12.40
C LEU A 368 -6.73 -19.12 -11.92
N ASP A 369 -5.90 -20.08 -11.53
CA ASP A 369 -6.33 -21.32 -10.88
C ASP A 369 -6.29 -21.16 -9.37
N VAL A 370 -7.44 -21.29 -8.72
CA VAL A 370 -7.63 -20.95 -7.30
C VAL A 370 -8.22 -22.14 -6.54
N PRO A 371 -7.44 -22.79 -5.66
CA PRO A 371 -7.93 -23.87 -4.81
C PRO A 371 -9.09 -23.43 -3.90
N ALA A 372 -9.84 -24.41 -3.39
CA ALA A 372 -10.92 -24.19 -2.43
C ALA A 372 -10.42 -23.41 -1.19
N GLY A 373 -11.13 -22.34 -0.84
CA GLY A 373 -10.81 -21.52 0.33
C GLY A 373 -9.55 -20.65 0.21
N GLN A 374 -9.00 -20.46 -0.99
CA GLN A 374 -7.79 -19.67 -1.26
C GLN A 374 -8.08 -18.49 -2.21
N GLY A 375 -7.09 -17.61 -2.38
CA GLY A 375 -7.06 -16.54 -3.36
C GLY A 375 -5.84 -16.63 -4.28
N ALA A 376 -5.94 -15.98 -5.44
CA ALA A 376 -4.83 -15.79 -6.37
C ALA A 376 -4.89 -14.38 -6.96
N THR A 377 -3.70 -13.81 -7.20
CA THR A 377 -3.53 -12.50 -7.82
C THR A 377 -2.64 -12.63 -9.05
N GLY A 378 -3.07 -12.05 -10.15
CA GLY A 378 -2.24 -11.83 -11.34
C GLY A 378 -2.01 -10.34 -11.54
N THR A 379 -0.95 -10.00 -12.26
CA THR A 379 -0.63 -8.62 -12.63
C THR A 379 -0.63 -8.48 -14.15
N VAL A 380 -1.20 -7.39 -14.63
CA VAL A 380 -1.20 -6.98 -16.03
C VAL A 380 -0.53 -5.63 -16.13
N THR A 381 0.54 -5.57 -16.92
CA THR A 381 1.21 -4.31 -17.26
C THR A 381 0.50 -3.67 -18.45
N VAL A 382 0.00 -2.47 -18.25
CA VAL A 382 -0.60 -1.63 -19.29
C VAL A 382 0.46 -0.65 -19.78
N THR A 383 0.66 -0.57 -21.08
CA THR A 383 1.70 0.26 -21.68
C THR A 383 1.18 1.18 -22.77
N ALA A 384 1.91 2.25 -23.02
CA ALA A 384 1.78 3.09 -24.22
C ALA A 384 3.17 3.58 -24.67
N PRO A 385 3.37 3.92 -25.96
CA PRO A 385 4.53 4.67 -26.40
C PRO A 385 4.71 5.95 -25.57
N ARG A 386 5.95 6.29 -25.25
CA ARG A 386 6.26 7.46 -24.40
C ARG A 386 5.71 8.77 -24.94
N ASP A 387 5.74 8.94 -26.26
CA ASP A 387 5.28 10.11 -27.00
C ASP A 387 3.75 10.14 -27.19
N THR A 388 3.02 9.17 -26.65
CA THR A 388 1.55 9.19 -26.63
C THR A 388 1.06 10.51 -26.05
N PRO A 389 0.22 11.27 -26.78
CA PRO A 389 -0.33 12.54 -26.29
C PRO A 389 -1.10 12.34 -24.98
N PRO A 390 -1.07 13.31 -24.05
CA PRO A 390 -1.89 13.27 -22.86
C PRO A 390 -3.37 13.14 -23.18
N GLY A 391 -4.10 12.34 -22.41
CA GLY A 391 -5.50 12.05 -22.69
C GLY A 391 -6.09 10.94 -21.84
N GLU A 392 -7.40 10.78 -21.93
CA GLU A 392 -8.15 9.72 -21.26
C GLU A 392 -8.42 8.58 -22.24
N HIS A 393 -8.16 7.37 -21.78
CA HIS A 393 -8.37 6.11 -22.48
C HIS A 393 -9.07 5.11 -21.55
N GLU A 394 -9.38 3.93 -22.07
CA GLU A 394 -10.01 2.87 -21.30
C GLU A 394 -9.47 1.51 -21.75
N ILE A 395 -9.24 0.61 -20.80
CA ILE A 395 -9.08 -0.82 -21.06
C ILE A 395 -10.26 -1.59 -20.46
N THR A 396 -10.55 -2.76 -21.01
CA THR A 396 -11.53 -3.69 -20.43
C THR A 396 -10.80 -4.93 -19.92
N VAL A 397 -10.88 -5.17 -18.61
CA VAL A 397 -10.36 -6.36 -17.94
C VAL A 397 -11.53 -7.30 -17.67
N ARG A 398 -11.49 -8.51 -18.20
CA ARG A 398 -12.52 -9.53 -18.00
C ARG A 398 -11.96 -10.69 -17.20
N ILE A 399 -12.64 -11.11 -16.13
CA ILE A 399 -12.28 -12.26 -15.29
C ILE A 399 -13.45 -13.23 -15.29
N GLY A 400 -13.31 -14.39 -15.96
CA GLY A 400 -14.48 -15.23 -16.25
C GLY A 400 -15.51 -14.46 -17.07
N ASP A 401 -16.75 -14.35 -16.59
CA ASP A 401 -17.82 -13.64 -17.31
C ASP A 401 -17.99 -12.18 -16.86
N GLU A 402 -17.31 -11.75 -15.79
CA GLU A 402 -17.38 -10.38 -15.29
C GLU A 402 -16.37 -9.49 -16.05
N ALA A 403 -16.85 -8.34 -16.56
CA ALA A 403 -16.04 -7.35 -17.26
C ALA A 403 -15.99 -6.02 -16.48
N THR A 404 -14.78 -5.51 -16.28
CA THR A 404 -14.50 -4.24 -15.61
C THR A 404 -13.80 -3.30 -16.56
N LYS A 405 -14.35 -2.10 -16.73
CA LYS A 405 -13.72 -1.01 -17.45
C LYS A 405 -12.77 -0.27 -16.50
N VAL A 406 -11.52 -0.10 -16.90
CA VAL A 406 -10.50 0.63 -16.14
C VAL A 406 -10.11 1.86 -16.95
N PRO A 407 -10.47 3.07 -16.49
CA PRO A 407 -9.99 4.31 -17.08
C PRO A 407 -8.46 4.41 -16.97
N VAL A 408 -7.84 4.92 -18.03
CA VAL A 408 -6.39 5.09 -18.16
C VAL A 408 -6.09 6.54 -18.53
N THR A 409 -5.43 7.28 -17.63
CA THR A 409 -4.95 8.64 -17.92
C THR A 409 -3.52 8.58 -18.44
N VAL A 410 -3.26 9.06 -19.65
CA VAL A 410 -1.90 9.39 -20.10
C VAL A 410 -1.59 10.80 -19.61
N THR A 411 -0.62 10.93 -18.70
CA THR A 411 -0.29 12.20 -18.05
C THR A 411 0.64 13.08 -18.86
N GLU A 412 0.60 14.39 -18.62
CA GLU A 412 1.49 15.38 -19.26
C GLU A 412 2.96 15.06 -18.98
N THR A 413 3.30 14.81 -17.72
CA THR A 413 4.63 14.43 -17.29
C THR A 413 4.72 12.94 -17.06
N CYS A 414 5.93 12.41 -17.13
CA CYS A 414 6.21 11.01 -16.86
C CYS A 414 7.52 10.92 -16.06
N THR A 415 7.47 10.27 -14.91
CA THR A 415 8.61 10.09 -14.02
C THR A 415 9.48 8.94 -14.54
N GLU A 416 10.78 9.18 -14.64
CA GLU A 416 11.77 8.16 -15.02
C GLU A 416 12.78 7.98 -13.90
N PRO A 417 13.16 6.74 -13.56
CA PRO A 417 14.29 6.50 -12.68
C PRO A 417 15.60 6.92 -13.36
N ALA A 418 16.62 7.16 -12.54
CA ALA A 418 17.97 7.49 -13.00
C ALA A 418 18.67 6.30 -13.67
N VAL A 419 18.17 5.07 -13.46
CA VAL A 419 18.78 3.85 -13.94
C VAL A 419 17.74 2.74 -14.08
N PHE A 420 17.95 1.85 -15.05
CA PHE A 420 17.13 0.67 -15.33
C PHE A 420 18.00 -0.58 -15.37
N ALA A 421 17.48 -1.75 -15.02
CA ALA A 421 18.17 -3.01 -15.25
C ALA A 421 17.24 -4.08 -15.81
N THR A 422 17.80 -5.04 -16.54
CA THR A 422 17.05 -6.19 -17.08
C THR A 422 16.47 -7.08 -15.99
N SER A 423 17.11 -7.13 -14.83
CA SER A 423 16.61 -7.75 -13.61
C SER A 423 17.38 -7.21 -12.40
N PHE A 424 16.84 -7.43 -11.22
CA PHE A 424 17.54 -7.22 -9.97
C PHE A 424 17.01 -8.19 -8.92
N HIS A 425 17.85 -8.58 -7.97
CA HIS A 425 17.38 -9.26 -6.78
C HIS A 425 16.84 -8.24 -5.77
N PRO A 426 15.72 -8.49 -5.07
CA PRO A 426 15.24 -7.60 -4.00
C PRO A 426 16.34 -7.28 -2.97
N GLY A 427 16.50 -6.00 -2.63
CA GLY A 427 17.60 -5.47 -1.80
C GLY A 427 18.92 -5.27 -2.55
N ARG A 428 18.91 -5.37 -3.89
CA ARG A 428 20.03 -5.17 -4.83
C ARG A 428 19.57 -4.41 -6.07
N GLU A 429 18.75 -3.39 -5.85
CA GLU A 429 18.09 -2.59 -6.88
C GLU A 429 19.11 -1.86 -7.79
N PRO A 430 18.72 -1.50 -9.03
CA PRO A 430 19.61 -0.80 -9.97
C PRO A 430 20.14 0.54 -9.44
N GLU A 431 19.38 1.23 -8.58
CA GLU A 431 19.72 2.51 -7.97
C GLU A 431 20.99 2.44 -7.13
N PHE A 432 21.30 1.28 -6.55
CA PHE A 432 22.56 1.05 -5.83
C PHE A 432 23.81 1.01 -6.73
N ALA A 433 23.65 1.14 -8.05
CA ALA A 433 24.79 1.30 -8.96
C ALA A 433 25.05 2.77 -9.33
N VAL A 434 24.27 3.71 -8.79
CA VAL A 434 24.36 5.15 -9.11
C VAL A 434 24.16 6.03 -7.88
N ASP A 435 24.26 5.46 -6.68
CA ASP A 435 24.04 6.17 -5.41
C ASP A 435 25.33 6.83 -4.87
N GLY A 436 26.49 6.51 -5.46
CA GLY A 436 27.79 7.03 -5.09
C GLY A 436 28.46 6.26 -3.94
N ASP A 437 27.89 5.14 -3.49
CA ASP A 437 28.39 4.33 -2.38
C ASP A 437 28.86 2.95 -2.86
N ILE A 438 30.18 2.75 -2.92
CA ILE A 438 30.75 1.46 -3.33
C ILE A 438 30.45 0.29 -2.37
N ALA A 439 29.86 0.56 -1.20
CA ALA A 439 29.42 -0.46 -0.24
C ALA A 439 28.05 -1.06 -0.60
N THR A 440 27.23 -0.37 -1.39
CA THR A 440 26.01 -0.89 -1.99
C THR A 440 26.34 -1.41 -3.40
N PHE A 441 25.42 -2.20 -3.98
CA PHE A 441 25.57 -2.66 -5.36
C PHE A 441 24.24 -3.17 -5.91
N TRP A 442 24.02 -2.90 -7.19
CA TRP A 442 23.06 -3.64 -8.00
C TRP A 442 23.54 -5.08 -8.19
N HIS A 443 22.59 -6.01 -8.20
CA HIS A 443 22.80 -7.39 -8.61
C HIS A 443 21.60 -7.91 -9.38
N SER A 444 21.81 -8.47 -10.56
CA SER A 444 20.77 -9.17 -11.33
C SER A 444 20.08 -10.24 -10.48
N GLU A 445 18.85 -10.63 -10.82
CA GLU A 445 18.16 -11.70 -10.09
C GLU A 445 19.02 -12.97 -10.08
N TYR A 446 19.15 -13.59 -8.91
CA TYR A 446 20.01 -14.76 -8.67
C TYR A 446 19.26 -15.95 -8.06
N SER A 447 17.98 -15.82 -7.73
CA SER A 447 17.20 -16.89 -7.08
C SER A 447 15.73 -16.93 -7.59
N PRO A 448 15.45 -17.59 -8.73
CA PRO A 448 16.40 -18.27 -9.60
C PRO A 448 17.14 -17.28 -10.53
N PRO A 449 18.38 -17.57 -10.95
CA PRO A 449 19.13 -16.67 -11.82
C PRO A 449 18.49 -16.50 -13.19
N HIS A 450 18.42 -15.26 -13.66
CA HIS A 450 18.09 -14.96 -15.05
C HIS A 450 19.34 -15.12 -15.95
N PRO A 451 19.22 -15.69 -17.16
CA PRO A 451 20.37 -15.92 -18.02
C PRO A 451 21.00 -14.61 -18.52
N LEU A 452 22.30 -14.65 -18.83
CA LEU A 452 22.94 -13.57 -19.59
C LEU A 452 22.42 -13.55 -21.06
N PRO A 453 22.39 -12.40 -21.74
CA PRO A 453 22.90 -11.10 -21.27
C PRO A 453 22.02 -10.43 -20.22
N GLN A 454 22.66 -9.73 -19.28
CA GLN A 454 22.02 -8.82 -18.33
C GLN A 454 22.58 -7.42 -18.56
N SER A 455 21.78 -6.37 -18.35
CA SER A 455 22.23 -5.00 -18.57
C SER A 455 21.71 -4.03 -17.53
N ILE A 456 22.46 -2.95 -17.37
CA ILE A 456 22.07 -1.75 -16.62
C ILE A 456 22.14 -0.55 -17.57
N THR A 457 21.10 0.28 -17.57
CA THR A 457 20.94 1.43 -18.47
C THR A 457 20.81 2.69 -17.63
N LEU A 458 21.80 3.58 -17.74
CA LEU A 458 21.77 4.91 -17.12
C LEU A 458 20.85 5.84 -17.91
N ASN A 459 20.04 6.61 -17.19
CA ASN A 459 19.28 7.74 -17.70
C ASN A 459 19.99 9.04 -17.32
N LEU A 460 20.50 9.75 -18.31
CA LEU A 460 21.28 10.96 -18.11
C LEU A 460 20.41 12.22 -17.89
N GLY A 461 19.08 12.08 -17.98
CA GLY A 461 18.09 13.15 -17.83
C GLY A 461 17.92 14.01 -19.09
N GLU A 462 19.02 14.27 -19.80
CA GLU A 462 19.07 15.04 -21.05
C GLU A 462 20.04 14.41 -22.04
N VAL A 463 19.96 14.82 -23.31
CA VAL A 463 20.94 14.44 -24.32
C VAL A 463 22.23 15.21 -24.07
N LYS A 464 23.34 14.49 -23.86
CA LYS A 464 24.68 15.07 -23.70
C LYS A 464 25.72 14.21 -24.41
N GLN A 465 26.88 14.81 -24.67
CA GLN A 465 28.00 14.10 -25.28
C GLN A 465 28.65 13.16 -24.26
N VAL A 466 28.79 11.88 -24.60
CA VAL A 466 29.39 10.83 -23.76
C VAL A 466 30.49 10.12 -24.54
N GLY A 467 31.64 9.88 -23.94
CA GLY A 467 32.77 9.15 -24.55
C GLY A 467 33.30 7.99 -23.70
N LYS A 468 32.77 7.78 -22.50
CA LYS A 468 33.16 6.66 -21.64
C LYS A 468 32.06 6.16 -20.72
N VAL A 469 32.22 4.92 -20.29
CA VAL A 469 31.53 4.31 -19.15
C VAL A 469 32.57 3.83 -18.14
N ASN A 470 32.41 4.22 -16.88
CA ASN A 470 33.15 3.62 -15.77
C ASN A 470 32.27 2.59 -15.07
N TYR A 471 32.88 1.47 -14.70
CA TYR A 471 32.23 0.36 -14.01
C TYR A 471 33.08 -0.04 -12.81
N GLN A 472 32.50 0.06 -11.62
CA GLN A 472 33.07 -0.49 -10.40
C GLN A 472 32.35 -1.81 -10.10
N PRO A 473 33.04 -2.95 -10.17
CA PRO A 473 32.50 -4.21 -9.65
C PRO A 473 32.12 -4.08 -8.17
N ARG A 474 31.22 -4.93 -7.69
CA ARG A 474 30.90 -5.04 -6.25
C ARG A 474 32.18 -5.05 -5.40
N PHE A 475 32.17 -4.34 -4.28
CA PHE A 475 33.37 -4.11 -3.46
C PHE A 475 33.29 -4.78 -2.07
N ASP A 476 32.62 -5.94 -1.99
CA ASP A 476 32.39 -6.70 -0.76
C ASP A 476 33.31 -7.93 -0.61
N GLY A 477 34.33 -8.05 -1.45
CA GLY A 477 35.26 -9.18 -1.48
C GLY A 477 34.75 -10.41 -2.24
N ASN A 478 33.51 -10.40 -2.73
CA ASN A 478 32.98 -11.39 -3.64
C ASN A 478 33.10 -10.89 -5.09
N LEU A 479 33.47 -11.76 -6.02
CA LEU A 479 33.57 -11.38 -7.44
C LEU A 479 32.38 -11.84 -8.27
N ASN A 480 31.40 -12.55 -7.73
CA ASN A 480 30.24 -13.03 -8.49
C ASN A 480 29.46 -11.87 -9.11
N GLY A 481 29.21 -11.97 -10.42
CA GLY A 481 28.56 -10.94 -11.22
C GLY A 481 29.50 -9.86 -11.76
N THR A 482 30.82 -9.95 -11.51
CA THR A 482 31.79 -9.03 -12.17
C THR A 482 31.66 -9.20 -13.68
N ILE A 483 31.33 -8.10 -14.37
CA ILE A 483 31.18 -8.06 -15.82
C ILE A 483 32.56 -8.28 -16.46
N LEU A 484 32.67 -9.32 -17.30
CA LEU A 484 33.90 -9.67 -17.99
C LEU A 484 33.80 -9.28 -19.45
N ASP A 485 32.93 -9.92 -20.24
CA ASP A 485 32.68 -9.50 -21.61
C ASP A 485 31.50 -8.54 -21.64
N TYR A 486 31.71 -7.37 -22.21
CA TYR A 486 30.73 -6.29 -22.20
C TYR A 486 30.46 -5.73 -23.59
N ARG A 487 29.29 -5.09 -23.70
CA ARG A 487 28.94 -4.17 -24.77
C ARG A 487 28.39 -2.89 -24.16
N VAL A 488 28.73 -1.75 -24.75
CA VAL A 488 28.15 -0.45 -24.42
C VAL A 488 27.28 0.00 -25.58
N TYR A 489 26.05 0.37 -25.27
CA TYR A 489 25.13 0.97 -26.23
C TYR A 489 24.70 2.35 -25.76
N VAL A 490 24.36 3.23 -26.69
CA VAL A 490 23.81 4.56 -26.42
C VAL A 490 22.50 4.77 -27.16
N SER A 491 21.66 5.65 -26.64
CA SER A 491 20.41 6.05 -27.26
C SER A 491 20.03 7.47 -26.86
N THR A 492 19.37 8.21 -27.75
CA THR A 492 18.77 9.52 -27.46
C THR A 492 17.27 9.44 -27.17
N ASP A 493 16.60 8.37 -27.62
CA ASP A 493 15.14 8.17 -27.54
C ASP A 493 14.71 7.10 -26.52
N GLY A 494 15.63 6.22 -26.11
CA GLY A 494 15.35 5.07 -25.25
C GLY A 494 14.77 3.86 -26.00
N GLU A 495 14.60 3.94 -27.32
CA GLU A 495 14.08 2.86 -28.15
C GLU A 495 15.20 2.23 -28.98
N THR A 496 15.90 3.06 -29.75
CA THR A 496 16.95 2.63 -30.65
C THR A 496 18.30 2.75 -29.95
N PHE A 497 18.93 1.61 -29.68
CA PHE A 497 20.26 1.54 -29.07
C PHE A 497 21.33 1.21 -30.10
N THR A 498 22.37 2.03 -30.18
CA THR A 498 23.53 1.82 -31.05
C THR A 498 24.72 1.36 -30.23
N GLN A 499 25.36 0.27 -30.62
CA GLN A 499 26.57 -0.22 -29.95
C GLN A 499 27.75 0.71 -30.26
N VAL A 500 28.45 1.18 -29.22
CA VAL A 500 29.58 2.11 -29.34
C VAL A 500 30.89 1.53 -28.79
N ALA A 501 30.82 0.52 -27.93
CA ALA A 501 32.00 -0.20 -27.46
C ALA A 501 31.69 -1.67 -27.17
N THR A 502 32.73 -2.50 -27.22
CA THR A 502 32.71 -3.87 -26.69
C THR A 502 34.13 -4.24 -26.25
N GLY A 503 34.26 -5.14 -25.30
CA GLY A 503 35.56 -5.60 -24.85
C GLY A 503 35.48 -6.62 -23.73
N THR A 504 36.64 -6.90 -23.14
CA THR A 504 36.79 -7.80 -22.02
C THR A 504 37.55 -7.11 -20.88
N TRP A 505 37.06 -7.26 -19.65
CA TRP A 505 37.73 -6.83 -18.43
C TRP A 505 38.25 -8.02 -17.61
N ALA A 506 39.24 -7.76 -16.77
CA ALA A 506 39.80 -8.75 -15.86
C ALA A 506 38.81 -9.09 -14.72
N THR A 507 38.87 -10.32 -14.22
CA THR A 507 38.09 -10.80 -13.07
C THR A 507 38.67 -10.31 -11.74
N ASP A 508 38.67 -9.00 -11.53
CA ASP A 508 39.11 -8.35 -10.29
C ASP A 508 38.18 -7.19 -9.91
N ALA A 509 38.30 -6.71 -8.67
CA ALA A 509 37.46 -5.65 -8.12
C ALA A 509 37.92 -4.22 -8.50
N ARG A 510 38.92 -4.07 -9.39
CA ARG A 510 39.40 -2.72 -9.80
C ARG A 510 38.32 -2.01 -10.62
N GLN A 511 38.25 -0.70 -10.54
CA GLN A 511 37.43 0.06 -11.47
C GLN A 511 37.87 -0.22 -12.92
N LYS A 512 36.89 -0.36 -13.80
CA LYS A 512 37.05 -0.60 -15.23
C LYS A 512 36.51 0.58 -16.02
N THR A 513 37.07 0.81 -17.20
CA THR A 513 36.59 1.85 -18.12
C THR A 513 36.43 1.28 -19.52
N ALA A 514 35.32 1.60 -20.16
CA ALA A 514 35.12 1.46 -21.59
C ALA A 514 35.16 2.88 -22.20
N SER A 515 35.97 3.09 -23.23
CA SER A 515 36.07 4.37 -23.94
C SER A 515 35.67 4.18 -25.40
N PHE A 516 35.06 5.19 -25.98
CA PHE A 516 34.57 5.22 -27.36
C PHE A 516 34.58 6.66 -27.87
N ASP A 517 34.38 6.82 -29.18
CA ASP A 517 34.29 8.15 -29.78
C ASP A 517 33.08 8.92 -29.19
N PRO A 518 33.26 10.18 -28.74
CA PRO A 518 32.19 10.95 -28.13
C PRO A 518 30.93 11.04 -29.01
N VAL A 519 29.78 10.68 -28.43
CA VAL A 519 28.49 10.59 -29.11
C VAL A 519 27.38 11.20 -28.25
N ASP A 520 26.38 11.79 -28.88
CA ASP A 520 25.20 12.31 -28.17
C ASP A 520 24.35 11.16 -27.64
N ALA A 521 24.08 11.17 -26.34
CA ALA A 521 23.32 10.14 -25.65
C ALA A 521 22.49 10.74 -24.51
N ARG A 522 21.27 10.23 -24.35
CA ARG A 522 20.49 10.38 -23.12
C ARG A 522 20.51 9.10 -22.28
N TYR A 523 20.58 7.95 -22.94
CA TYR A 523 20.64 6.65 -22.30
C TYR A 523 21.94 5.95 -22.64
N VAL A 524 22.58 5.34 -21.63
CA VAL A 524 23.81 4.57 -21.80
C VAL A 524 23.63 3.20 -21.17
N ARG A 525 23.67 2.13 -21.96
CA ARG A 525 23.48 0.75 -21.53
C ARG A 525 24.82 0.02 -21.47
N LEU A 526 25.16 -0.49 -20.29
CA LEU A 526 26.22 -1.47 -20.09
C LEU A 526 25.60 -2.87 -20.04
N GLU A 527 25.88 -3.68 -21.06
CA GLU A 527 25.40 -5.06 -21.18
C GLU A 527 26.55 -6.02 -20.87
N SER A 528 26.31 -6.94 -19.94
CA SER A 528 27.19 -8.08 -19.69
C SER A 528 26.75 -9.26 -20.54
N THR A 529 27.66 -9.74 -21.38
CA THR A 529 27.48 -11.00 -22.14
C THR A 529 28.19 -12.17 -21.49
N ARG A 530 29.15 -11.91 -20.59
CA ARG A 530 29.80 -12.91 -19.75
C ARG A 530 30.24 -12.26 -18.44
N SER A 531 29.98 -12.93 -17.32
CA SER A 531 30.41 -12.51 -15.99
C SER A 531 31.09 -13.64 -15.24
N SER A 532 31.74 -13.32 -14.12
CA SER A 532 32.25 -14.29 -13.14
C SER A 532 31.12 -14.87 -12.27
N GLY A 533 31.34 -16.09 -11.77
CA GLY A 533 30.46 -16.71 -10.78
C GLY A 533 29.18 -17.35 -11.32
N GLY A 534 28.82 -17.13 -12.59
CA GLY A 534 27.63 -17.71 -13.22
C GLY A 534 26.93 -16.74 -14.17
N SER A 535 25.62 -16.91 -14.34
CA SER A 535 24.77 -16.03 -15.14
C SER A 535 24.29 -14.84 -14.30
N TYR A 536 25.23 -14.01 -13.85
CA TYR A 536 24.93 -12.85 -13.00
C TYR A 536 25.51 -11.58 -13.61
N ALA A 537 24.99 -10.42 -13.24
CA ALA A 537 25.69 -9.15 -13.42
C ALA A 537 25.52 -8.32 -12.15
N SER A 538 26.59 -7.65 -11.71
CA SER A 538 26.56 -6.78 -10.55
C SER A 538 27.45 -5.56 -10.76
N ALA A 539 27.08 -4.45 -10.14
CA ALA A 539 27.85 -3.21 -10.16
C ALA A 539 27.68 -2.48 -8.84
N ALA A 540 28.78 -2.10 -8.21
CA ALA A 540 28.72 -1.15 -7.10
C ALA A 540 28.46 0.26 -7.63
N GLU A 541 29.13 0.65 -8.72
CA GLU A 541 28.93 1.96 -9.32
C GLU A 541 29.07 1.88 -10.85
N VAL A 542 28.23 2.64 -11.56
CA VAL A 542 28.30 2.84 -13.01
C VAL A 542 28.08 4.32 -13.29
N SER A 543 29.00 4.92 -14.05
CA SER A 543 28.87 6.30 -14.50
C SER A 543 29.21 6.45 -15.97
N ALA A 544 28.64 7.46 -16.62
CA ALA A 544 28.91 7.80 -18.00
C ALA A 544 29.19 9.30 -18.15
N GLY A 545 30.14 9.65 -19.01
CA GLY A 545 30.46 11.03 -19.37
C GLY A 545 31.68 11.13 -20.25
#